data_AF-A0A848UDJ0-F1
#
_entry.id   AF-A0A848UDJ0-F1
#
_cell.length_a   1.000
_cell.length_b   1.000
_cell.length_c   1.000
_cell.angle_alpha   90.00
_cell.angle_beta   90.00
_cell.angle_gamma   90.00
#
_symmetry.space_group_name_H-M   'P 1'
#
loop_
_entity.id
_entity.type
_entity.pdbx_description
1 polymer ?
#
loop_
_entity_poly.entity_id
_entity_poly.type
_entity_poly.pdbx_seq_one_letter_code
_entity_poly.pdbx_strand_id
1 'polypeptide(L)'
;MNSSPLTRRLTLQRLRAWLALLFLLLAVPITALVWHTYGQLKWEAFNQYRGVAEELSDRINAELAGHVQLAESRSFADYSYLVVAGDTTAPFLQRSSLSELPVVEDIPGTLGYFQIDTHGQFSTPALPSDNTPPQSVGIGPADLRVRQMHAARLLEILSENQLLDHGSGRGDDLADAVQPEEWRSTTEQDRQQTAMNASDTS
;
A
#
# COMPACT_ATOMS: atom_id res chain seq x y z
N MET A 1 51.83 74.68 35.34
CA MET A 1 51.36 73.70 36.34
C MET A 1 49.84 73.71 36.37
N ASN A 2 49.25 72.52 36.25
CA ASN A 2 47.93 72.07 36.75
C ASN A 2 47.21 71.23 35.70
N SER A 3 47.68 69.99 35.55
CA SER A 3 46.91 68.88 34.98
C SER A 3 45.82 68.49 35.99
N SER A 4 44.55 68.68 35.63
CA SER A 4 43.40 68.22 36.40
C SER A 4 43.14 66.73 36.14
N PRO A 5 43.29 65.81 37.11
CA PRO A 5 42.84 64.45 36.96
C PRO A 5 41.41 64.35 37.51
N LEU A 6 40.42 64.64 36.68
CA LEU A 6 39.00 64.40 36.99
C LEU A 6 38.57 63.00 36.53
N THR A 7 39.34 61.96 36.87
CA THR A 7 38.85 60.59 36.77
C THR A 7 38.03 60.29 38.01
N ARG A 8 36.77 60.71 37.95
CA ARG A 8 35.66 60.29 38.80
C ARG A 8 35.83 58.80 39.12
N ARG A 9 36.04 58.45 40.39
CA ARG A 9 36.08 57.05 40.84
C ARG A 9 34.74 56.40 40.48
N LEU A 10 34.70 55.70 39.34
CA LEU A 10 33.59 54.85 38.97
C LEU A 10 33.57 53.72 39.99
N THR A 11 32.53 53.67 40.83
CA THR A 11 32.35 52.58 41.78
C THR A 11 32.36 51.27 41.02
N LEU A 12 33.07 50.25 41.53
CA LEU A 12 33.22 48.94 40.88
C LEU A 12 31.87 48.34 40.42
N GLN A 13 30.80 48.68 41.15
CA GLN A 13 29.41 48.31 40.84
C GLN A 13 28.88 48.95 39.54
N ARG A 14 29.18 50.23 39.28
CA ARG A 14 28.80 50.90 38.02
C ARG A 14 29.53 50.31 36.83
N LEU A 15 30.83 50.00 36.98
CA LEU A 15 31.60 49.35 35.92
C LEU A 15 31.04 47.95 35.62
N ARG A 16 30.71 47.16 36.66
CA ARG A 16 30.03 45.87 36.52
C ARG A 16 28.67 45.98 35.81
N ALA A 17 27.88 47.00 36.14
CA ALA A 17 26.59 47.23 35.48
C ALA A 17 26.75 47.57 33.99
N TRP A 18 27.73 48.42 33.64
CA TRP A 18 28.03 48.74 32.25
C TRP A 18 28.58 47.53 31.48
N LEU A 19 29.40 46.70 32.12
CA LEU A 19 29.92 45.48 31.51
C LEU A 19 28.81 44.44 31.30
N ALA A 20 27.90 44.28 32.28
CA ALA A 20 26.74 43.40 32.15
C ALA A 20 25.79 43.89 31.05
N LEU A 21 25.56 45.21 30.95
CA LEU A 21 24.77 45.81 29.89
C LEU A 21 25.41 45.56 28.52
N LEU A 22 26.72 45.76 28.38
CA LEU A 22 27.46 45.49 27.15
C LEU A 22 27.37 44.01 26.76
N PHE A 23 27.58 43.11 27.73
CA PHE A 23 27.49 41.68 27.51
C PHE A 23 26.08 41.25 27.09
N LEU A 24 25.05 41.83 27.71
CA LEU A 24 23.66 41.56 27.37
C LEU A 24 23.31 42.09 25.98
N LEU A 25 23.78 43.29 25.64
CA LEU A 25 23.61 43.89 24.31
C LEU A 25 24.29 43.05 23.21
N LEU A 26 25.38 42.37 23.52
CA LEU A 26 26.06 41.44 22.62
C LEU A 26 25.40 40.05 22.57
N ALA A 27 24.91 39.55 23.72
CA ALA A 27 24.32 38.21 23.82
C ALA A 27 22.95 38.13 23.14
N VAL A 28 22.13 39.18 23.21
CA VAL A 28 20.79 39.23 22.61
C VAL A 28 20.80 38.90 21.11
N PRO A 29 21.59 39.56 20.23
CA PRO A 29 21.58 39.26 18.80
C PRO A 29 22.11 37.86 18.49
N ILE A 30 23.06 37.33 19.27
CA ILE A 30 23.59 35.98 19.08
C ILE A 30 22.52 34.94 19.40
N THR A 31 21.83 35.08 20.54
CA THR A 31 20.75 34.17 20.95
C THR A 31 19.56 34.24 19.98
N ALA A 32 19.22 35.44 19.51
CA ALA A 32 18.17 35.62 18.51
C ALA A 32 18.49 34.93 17.17
N LEU A 33 19.76 35.02 16.73
CA LEU A 33 20.23 34.38 15.51
C LEU A 33 20.15 32.86 15.60
N VAL A 34 20.59 32.31 16.74
CA VAL A 34 20.53 30.86 17.03
C VAL A 34 19.08 30.36 16.98
N TRP A 35 18.13 31.08 17.60
CA TRP A 35 16.71 30.73 17.56
C TRP A 35 16.16 30.71 16.12
N HIS A 36 16.55 31.68 15.29
CA HIS A 36 16.09 31.77 13.91
C HIS A 36 16.58 30.60 13.05
N THR A 37 17.84 30.16 13.24
CA THR A 37 18.44 29.07 12.45
C THR A 37 17.90 27.68 12.80
N TYR A 38 17.44 27.46 14.03
CA TYR A 38 16.87 26.15 14.43
C TYR A 38 15.59 25.79 13.66
N GLY A 39 14.82 26.79 13.20
CA GLY A 39 13.59 26.55 12.44
C GLY A 39 13.85 25.96 11.05
N GLN A 40 14.99 26.30 10.43
CA GLN A 40 15.32 25.89 9.06
C GLN A 40 15.77 24.43 9.01
N LEU A 41 16.59 23.98 9.97
CA LEU A 41 17.06 22.59 10.01
C LEU A 41 15.93 21.57 10.19
N LYS A 42 14.89 21.92 10.96
CA LYS A 42 13.74 21.02 11.16
C LYS A 42 12.87 20.90 9.92
N TRP A 43 12.72 21.99 9.16
CA TRP A 43 11.91 22.03 7.94
C TRP A 43 12.58 21.29 6.78
N GLU A 44 13.90 21.39 6.64
CA GLU A 44 14.64 20.67 5.61
C GLU A 44 14.64 19.15 5.87
N ALA A 45 14.90 18.73 7.11
CA ALA A 45 14.82 17.32 7.48
C ALA A 45 13.41 16.74 7.28
N PHE A 46 12.36 17.47 7.69
CA PHE A 46 10.99 17.00 7.52
C PHE A 46 10.58 16.84 6.06
N ASN A 47 10.92 17.81 5.21
CA ASN A 47 10.64 17.73 3.77
C ASN A 47 11.45 16.62 3.10
N GLN A 48 12.69 16.39 3.54
CA GLN A 48 13.52 15.29 3.02
C GLN A 48 12.92 13.92 3.34
N TYR A 49 12.45 13.69 4.59
CA TYR A 49 11.80 12.43 4.94
C TYR A 49 10.48 12.23 4.20
N ARG A 50 9.72 13.31 3.99
CA ARG A 50 8.47 13.25 3.22
C ARG A 50 8.72 12.82 1.77
N GLY A 51 9.66 13.46 1.08
CA GLY A 51 10.00 13.11 -0.31
C GLY A 51 10.48 11.66 -0.45
N VAL A 52 11.30 11.18 0.50
CA VAL A 52 11.76 9.78 0.52
C VAL A 52 10.61 8.80 0.77
N ALA A 53 9.67 9.14 1.64
CA ALA A 53 8.51 8.29 1.89
C ALA A 53 7.56 8.25 0.69
N GLU A 54 7.36 9.39 0.01
CA GLU A 54 6.56 9.48 -1.22
C GLU A 54 7.20 8.63 -2.34
N GLU A 55 8.51 8.78 -2.60
CA GLU A 55 9.22 7.97 -3.60
C GLU A 55 9.17 6.46 -3.30
N LEU A 56 9.36 6.07 -2.03
CA LEU A 56 9.25 4.67 -1.63
C LEU A 56 7.83 4.13 -1.88
N SER A 57 6.82 4.92 -1.53
CA SER A 57 5.42 4.54 -1.71
C SER A 57 5.08 4.39 -3.19
N ASP A 58 5.50 5.34 -4.02
CA ASP A 58 5.30 5.31 -5.47
C ASP A 58 5.99 4.09 -6.10
N ARG A 59 7.20 3.76 -5.65
CA ARG A 59 7.93 2.58 -6.12
C ARG A 59 7.23 1.28 -5.74
N ILE A 60 6.80 1.15 -4.48
CA ILE A 60 6.06 -0.03 -4.03
C ILE A 60 4.75 -0.16 -4.81
N ASN A 61 4.03 0.94 -4.99
CA ASN A 61 2.78 0.95 -5.72
C ASN A 61 2.98 0.56 -7.20
N ALA A 62 4.02 1.07 -7.85
CA ALA A 62 4.35 0.72 -9.23
C ALA A 62 4.72 -0.77 -9.38
N GLU A 63 5.48 -1.32 -8.43
CA GLU A 63 5.81 -2.74 -8.43
C GLU A 63 4.56 -3.61 -8.22
N LEU A 64 3.75 -3.28 -7.19
CA LEU A 64 2.53 -4.01 -6.88
C LEU A 64 1.52 -3.94 -8.03
N ALA A 65 1.36 -2.79 -8.67
CA ALA A 65 0.49 -2.63 -9.83
C ALA A 65 0.90 -3.55 -11.00
N GLY A 66 2.21 -3.73 -11.24
CA GLY A 66 2.71 -4.68 -12.24
C GLY A 66 2.31 -6.12 -11.92
N HIS A 67 2.44 -6.52 -10.65
CA HIS A 67 2.04 -7.86 -10.18
C HIS A 67 0.53 -8.09 -10.24
N VAL A 68 -0.28 -7.09 -9.85
CA VAL A 68 -1.74 -7.13 -9.96
C VAL A 68 -2.18 -7.26 -11.42
N GLN A 69 -1.58 -6.47 -12.32
CA GLN A 69 -1.91 -6.54 -13.74
C GLN A 69 -1.64 -7.92 -14.35
N LEU A 70 -0.55 -8.57 -13.95
CA LEU A 70 -0.26 -9.95 -14.34
C LEU A 70 -1.33 -10.92 -13.80
N ALA A 71 -1.73 -10.78 -12.55
CA ALA A 71 -2.76 -11.62 -11.94
C ALA A 71 -4.15 -11.42 -12.58
N GLU A 72 -4.51 -10.17 -12.92
CA GLU A 72 -5.77 -9.81 -13.59
C GLU A 72 -5.81 -10.25 -15.06
N SER A 73 -4.65 -10.35 -15.73
CA SER A 73 -4.58 -10.84 -17.11
C SER A 73 -4.94 -12.32 -17.24
N ARG A 74 -4.95 -13.07 -16.13
CA ARG A 74 -5.32 -14.48 -16.08
C ARG A 74 -6.82 -14.64 -15.95
N SER A 75 -7.37 -15.57 -16.71
CA SER A 75 -8.78 -15.91 -16.61
C SER A 75 -9.07 -16.69 -15.34
N PHE A 76 -10.33 -16.68 -14.89
CA PHE A 76 -10.77 -17.51 -13.77
C PHE A 76 -10.50 -19.01 -14.00
N ALA A 77 -10.51 -19.46 -15.26
CA ALA A 77 -10.23 -20.85 -15.59
C ALA A 77 -8.76 -21.25 -15.32
N ASP A 78 -7.82 -20.30 -15.37
CA ASP A 78 -6.38 -20.57 -15.22
C ASP A 78 -6.00 -21.03 -13.80
N TYR A 79 -6.85 -20.74 -12.81
CA TYR A 79 -6.68 -21.16 -11.43
C TYR A 79 -7.32 -22.53 -11.12
N SER A 80 -7.82 -23.24 -12.13
CA SER A 80 -8.24 -24.62 -11.99
C SER A 80 -7.07 -25.59 -12.22
N TYR A 81 -7.16 -26.82 -11.71
CA TYR A 81 -6.07 -27.80 -11.85
C TYR A 81 -5.79 -28.16 -13.33
N LEU A 82 -6.85 -28.26 -14.15
CA LEU A 82 -6.78 -28.50 -15.60
C LEU A 82 -7.42 -27.34 -16.36
N VAL A 83 -6.64 -26.75 -17.27
CA VAL A 83 -7.07 -25.68 -18.18
C VAL A 83 -7.31 -26.23 -19.58
N VAL A 84 -8.22 -25.60 -20.32
CA VAL A 84 -8.41 -25.89 -21.75
C VAL A 84 -7.40 -25.06 -22.53
N ALA A 85 -6.48 -25.73 -23.22
CA ALA A 85 -5.46 -25.13 -24.07
C ALA A 85 -5.65 -25.52 -25.54
N GLY A 86 -5.02 -24.78 -26.45
CA GLY A 86 -5.09 -25.01 -27.89
C GLY A 86 -6.09 -24.12 -28.62
N ASP A 87 -6.23 -24.35 -29.93
CA ASP A 87 -7.22 -23.65 -30.76
C ASP A 87 -8.64 -24.10 -30.38
N THR A 88 -9.60 -23.20 -30.48
CA THR A 88 -11.04 -23.46 -30.38
C THR A 88 -11.52 -24.64 -31.22
N THR A 89 -10.83 -24.98 -32.32
CA THR A 89 -11.15 -26.12 -33.17
C THR A 89 -10.61 -27.46 -32.67
N ALA A 90 -9.64 -27.45 -31.76
CA ALA A 90 -9.01 -28.65 -31.18
C ALA A 90 -8.55 -28.40 -29.73
N PRO A 91 -9.50 -28.13 -28.80
CA PRO A 91 -9.18 -27.91 -27.41
C PRO A 91 -8.65 -29.20 -26.78
N PHE A 92 -7.60 -29.09 -25.97
CA PHE A 92 -7.08 -30.18 -25.15
C PHE A 92 -6.93 -29.73 -23.69
N LEU A 93 -7.01 -30.67 -22.77
CA LEU A 93 -6.80 -30.40 -21.35
C LEU A 93 -5.32 -30.45 -21.02
N GLN A 94 -4.82 -29.39 -20.38
CA GLN A 94 -3.46 -29.29 -19.89
C GLN A 94 -3.50 -28.94 -18.39
N ARG A 95 -2.47 -29.34 -17.64
CA ARG A 95 -2.31 -28.87 -16.26
C ARG A 95 -2.02 -27.36 -16.25
N SER A 96 -2.68 -26.63 -15.36
CA SER A 96 -2.34 -25.22 -15.15
C SER A 96 -0.88 -25.09 -14.69
N SER A 97 -0.20 -24.03 -15.11
CA SER A 97 1.10 -23.65 -14.56
C SER A 97 1.00 -23.32 -13.06
N LEU A 98 -0.18 -22.92 -12.57
CA LEU A 98 -0.45 -22.63 -11.16
C LEU A 98 -0.60 -23.90 -10.30
N SER A 99 -0.67 -25.07 -10.94
CA SER A 99 -0.77 -26.39 -10.29
C SER A 99 0.60 -27.01 -9.98
N GLU A 100 1.68 -26.39 -10.46
CA GLU A 100 3.04 -26.89 -10.26
C GLU A 100 3.49 -26.73 -8.80
N LEU A 101 4.13 -27.78 -8.27
CA LEU A 101 4.71 -27.79 -6.93
C LEU A 101 6.21 -28.11 -7.04
N PRO A 102 7.11 -27.33 -6.39
CA PRO A 102 6.83 -26.16 -5.56
C PRO A 102 6.26 -24.98 -6.36
N VAL A 103 5.52 -24.09 -5.69
CA VAL A 103 4.86 -22.94 -6.33
C VAL A 103 5.90 -22.07 -7.02
N VAL A 104 5.67 -21.77 -8.29
CA VAL A 104 6.48 -20.80 -9.04
C VAL A 104 6.05 -19.41 -8.58
N GLU A 105 6.93 -18.73 -7.84
CA GLU A 105 6.63 -17.41 -7.27
C GLU A 105 6.67 -16.32 -8.35
N ASP A 106 5.51 -15.84 -8.80
CA ASP A 106 5.42 -14.59 -9.58
C ASP A 106 5.71 -13.37 -8.69
N ILE A 107 5.20 -13.42 -7.45
CA ILE A 107 5.36 -12.39 -6.43
C ILE A 107 6.18 -13.00 -5.30
N PRO A 108 7.27 -12.36 -4.84
CA PRO A 108 8.08 -12.87 -3.74
C PRO A 108 7.23 -13.18 -2.50
N GLY A 109 7.36 -14.40 -1.98
CA GLY A 109 6.60 -14.86 -0.81
C GLY A 109 5.20 -15.39 -1.14
N THR A 110 4.88 -15.62 -2.41
CA THR A 110 3.63 -16.30 -2.81
C THR A 110 3.59 -17.70 -2.20
N LEU A 111 2.58 -17.94 -1.36
CA LEU A 111 2.39 -19.26 -0.74
C LEU A 111 1.63 -20.23 -1.64
N GLY A 112 0.80 -19.73 -2.55
CA GLY A 112 -0.03 -20.52 -3.44
C GLY A 112 -1.23 -19.73 -3.95
N TYR A 113 -1.97 -20.33 -4.87
CA TYR A 113 -3.14 -19.72 -5.49
C TYR A 113 -4.41 -20.41 -5.01
N PHE A 114 -5.51 -19.66 -4.94
CA PHE A 114 -6.81 -20.19 -4.53
C PHE A 114 -7.95 -19.43 -5.20
N GLN A 115 -9.12 -20.05 -5.19
CA GLN A 115 -10.38 -19.43 -5.54
C GLN A 115 -11.41 -19.70 -4.46
N ILE A 116 -12.29 -18.73 -4.27
CA ILE A 116 -13.50 -18.86 -3.48
C ILE A 116 -14.65 -18.64 -4.45
N ASP A 117 -15.51 -19.64 -4.61
CA ASP A 117 -16.67 -19.53 -5.49
C ASP A 117 -17.81 -18.73 -4.83
N THR A 118 -18.91 -18.54 -5.57
CA THR A 118 -20.10 -17.84 -5.07
C THR A 118 -20.79 -18.53 -3.89
N HIS A 119 -20.44 -19.79 -3.60
CA HIS A 119 -20.92 -20.56 -2.46
C HIS A 119 -19.92 -20.57 -1.29
N GLY A 120 -18.84 -19.79 -1.38
CA GLY A 120 -17.79 -19.76 -0.36
C GLY A 120 -16.90 -21.00 -0.37
N GLN A 121 -16.95 -21.86 -1.39
CA GLN A 121 -16.12 -23.05 -1.46
C GLN A 121 -14.71 -22.68 -1.90
N PHE A 122 -13.75 -23.09 -1.07
CA PHE A 122 -12.33 -22.99 -1.37
C PHE A 122 -11.92 -24.04 -2.41
N SER A 123 -11.19 -23.61 -3.43
CA SER A 123 -10.49 -24.48 -4.37
C SER A 123 -9.09 -23.94 -4.64
N THR A 124 -8.16 -24.82 -5.01
CA THR A 124 -6.78 -24.44 -5.33
C THR A 124 -6.29 -25.24 -6.54
N PRO A 125 -5.58 -24.60 -7.50
CA PRO A 125 -4.99 -25.33 -8.61
C PRO A 125 -3.91 -26.31 -8.15
N ALA A 126 -3.40 -26.25 -6.92
CA ALA A 126 -2.46 -27.25 -6.40
C ALA A 126 -3.08 -28.67 -6.29
N LEU A 127 -4.41 -28.77 -6.21
CA LEU A 127 -5.15 -30.01 -5.99
C LEU A 127 -6.19 -30.24 -7.11
N PRO A 128 -6.26 -31.45 -7.70
CA PRO A 128 -7.33 -31.79 -8.62
C PRO A 128 -8.70 -31.66 -7.96
N SER A 129 -9.69 -31.20 -8.72
CA SER A 129 -11.09 -31.19 -8.30
C SER A 129 -11.66 -32.61 -8.16
N ASP A 130 -12.74 -32.77 -7.41
CA ASP A 130 -13.35 -34.08 -7.12
C ASP A 130 -13.78 -34.86 -8.38
N ASN A 131 -14.06 -34.14 -9.47
CA ASN A 131 -14.38 -34.72 -10.78
C ASN A 131 -13.16 -35.29 -11.53
N THR A 132 -11.94 -35.06 -11.04
CA THR A 132 -10.68 -35.42 -11.67
C THR A 132 -9.87 -36.31 -10.72
N PRO A 133 -10.02 -37.65 -10.80
CA PRO A 133 -9.32 -38.54 -9.89
C PRO A 133 -7.79 -38.37 -10.04
N PRO A 134 -7.02 -38.25 -8.94
CA PRO A 134 -5.58 -37.98 -9.00
C PRO A 134 -4.80 -38.97 -9.89
N GLN A 135 -5.25 -40.22 -9.96
CA GLN A 135 -4.63 -41.27 -10.76
C GLN A 135 -4.79 -41.03 -12.28
N SER A 136 -5.87 -40.38 -12.74
CA SER A 136 -6.07 -40.09 -14.17
C SER A 136 -5.13 -39.00 -14.68
N VAL A 137 -4.63 -38.15 -13.79
CA VAL A 137 -3.69 -37.06 -14.08
C VAL A 137 -2.25 -37.37 -13.66
N GLY A 138 -1.97 -38.64 -13.34
CA GLY A 138 -0.63 -39.13 -13.05
C GLY A 138 -0.09 -38.76 -11.67
N ILE A 139 -0.95 -38.35 -10.73
CA ILE A 139 -0.55 -38.07 -9.34
C ILE A 139 -0.54 -39.37 -8.53
N GLY A 140 0.63 -39.73 -8.01
CA GLY A 140 0.79 -40.85 -7.07
C GLY A 140 0.39 -40.48 -5.63
N PRO A 141 0.21 -41.48 -4.74
CA PRO A 141 -0.28 -41.24 -3.37
C PRO A 141 0.68 -40.39 -2.51
N ALA A 142 1.99 -40.44 -2.78
CA ALA A 142 2.96 -39.61 -2.07
C ALA A 142 2.85 -38.13 -2.48
N ASP A 143 2.74 -37.86 -3.79
CA ASP A 143 2.58 -36.50 -4.32
C ASP A 143 1.22 -35.91 -3.92
N LEU A 144 0.16 -36.71 -3.97
CA LEU A 144 -1.18 -36.31 -3.51
C LEU A 144 -1.15 -35.80 -2.07
N ARG A 145 -0.44 -36.50 -1.18
CA ARG A 145 -0.32 -36.09 0.23
C ARG A 145 0.41 -34.76 0.39
N VAL A 146 1.46 -34.50 -0.40
CA VAL A 146 2.17 -33.22 -0.37
C VAL A 146 1.23 -32.09 -0.81
N ARG A 147 0.48 -32.30 -1.89
CA ARG A 147 -0.51 -31.35 -2.39
C ARG A 147 -1.64 -31.08 -1.40
N GLN A 148 -2.14 -32.12 -0.74
CA GLN A 148 -3.15 -32.00 0.32
C GLN A 148 -2.63 -31.22 1.53
N MET A 149 -1.39 -31.47 1.96
CA MET A 149 -0.78 -30.70 3.06
C MET A 149 -0.62 -29.23 2.68
N HIS A 150 -0.23 -28.95 1.43
CA HIS A 150 -0.13 -27.58 0.93
C HIS A 150 -1.49 -26.87 0.92
N ALA A 151 -2.52 -27.52 0.39
CA ALA A 151 -3.89 -27.00 0.38
C ALA A 151 -4.44 -26.77 1.79
N ALA A 152 -4.19 -27.70 2.73
CA ALA A 152 -4.59 -27.56 4.12
C ALA A 152 -3.92 -26.35 4.79
N ARG A 153 -2.63 -26.11 4.52
CA ARG A 153 -1.90 -24.94 5.02
C ARG A 153 -2.47 -23.63 4.48
N LEU A 154 -2.83 -23.58 3.20
CA LEU A 154 -3.49 -22.40 2.63
C LEU A 154 -4.83 -22.14 3.32
N LEU A 155 -5.65 -23.19 3.49
CA LEU A 155 -6.94 -23.07 4.15
C LEU A 155 -6.81 -22.61 5.61
N GLU A 156 -5.83 -23.14 6.35
CA GLU A 156 -5.50 -22.73 7.72
C GLU A 156 -5.23 -21.21 7.77
N ILE A 157 -4.29 -20.72 6.95
CA ILE A 157 -3.96 -19.29 6.86
C ILE A 157 -5.19 -18.44 6.49
N LEU A 158 -6.00 -18.87 5.53
CA LEU A 158 -7.19 -18.14 5.11
C LEU A 158 -8.28 -18.10 6.19
N SER A 159 -8.41 -19.18 6.96
CA SER A 159 -9.35 -19.26 8.07
C SER A 159 -8.92 -18.43 9.28
N GLU A 160 -7.61 -18.42 9.61
CA GLU A 160 -7.04 -17.58 10.66
C GLU A 160 -7.20 -16.08 10.36
N ASN A 161 -7.02 -15.69 9.10
CA ASN A 161 -7.16 -14.29 8.66
C ASN A 161 -8.61 -13.89 8.34
N GLN A 162 -9.60 -14.75 8.64
CA GLN A 162 -11.04 -14.54 8.42
C GLN A 162 -11.45 -14.21 6.96
N LEU A 163 -10.58 -14.46 5.97
CA LEU A 163 -10.90 -14.16 4.56
C LEU A 163 -12.08 -15.00 4.05
N LEU A 164 -12.25 -16.21 4.59
CA LEU A 164 -13.35 -17.12 4.24
C LEU A 164 -14.71 -16.70 4.84
N ASP A 165 -14.72 -15.99 5.96
CA ASP A 165 -15.95 -15.58 6.67
C ASP A 165 -16.54 -14.29 6.05
N HIS A 166 -15.66 -13.35 5.65
CA HIS A 166 -16.06 -12.06 5.05
C HIS A 166 -16.43 -12.12 3.56
N GLY A 167 -16.12 -13.22 2.86
CA GLY A 167 -16.42 -13.40 1.43
C GLY A 167 -17.92 -13.40 1.10
N SER A 168 -18.79 -13.62 2.08
CA SER A 168 -20.25 -13.68 1.91
C SER A 168 -20.92 -12.30 1.83
N GLY A 169 -20.20 -11.19 2.04
CA GLY A 169 -20.82 -9.86 2.12
C GLY A 169 -20.01 -8.65 1.64
N ARG A 170 -18.73 -8.81 1.27
CA ARG A 170 -17.84 -7.66 0.97
C ARG A 170 -17.53 -7.42 -0.53
N GLY A 171 -17.96 -8.33 -1.41
CA GLY A 171 -17.80 -8.15 -2.86
C GLY A 171 -18.51 -6.90 -3.41
N ASP A 172 -19.63 -6.52 -2.79
CA ASP A 172 -20.39 -5.31 -3.15
C ASP A 172 -19.77 -4.02 -2.57
N ASP A 173 -19.18 -4.09 -1.37
CA ASP A 173 -18.60 -2.91 -0.68
C ASP A 173 -17.30 -2.41 -1.32
N LEU A 174 -16.47 -3.30 -1.89
CA LEU A 174 -15.18 -2.92 -2.47
C LEU A 174 -15.32 -2.35 -3.88
N ALA A 175 -16.36 -2.74 -4.63
CA ALA A 175 -16.73 -2.09 -5.89
C ALA A 175 -17.21 -0.64 -5.66
N ASP A 176 -17.81 -0.36 -4.50
CA ASP A 176 -18.22 1.00 -4.10
C ASP A 176 -17.07 1.84 -3.50
N ALA A 177 -16.03 1.20 -2.94
CA ALA A 177 -14.91 1.88 -2.30
C ALA A 177 -13.78 2.31 -3.26
N VAL A 178 -13.72 1.75 -4.48
CA VAL A 178 -12.68 2.08 -5.49
C VAL A 178 -13.12 3.23 -6.42
N GLN A 179 -14.32 3.78 -6.26
CA GLN A 179 -14.71 4.99 -6.98
C GLN A 179 -14.06 6.23 -6.34
N PRO A 180 -13.20 6.98 -7.05
CA PRO A 180 -12.69 8.25 -6.56
C PRO A 180 -13.90 9.17 -6.31
N GLU A 181 -13.99 9.77 -5.11
CA GLU A 181 -15.09 10.69 -4.75
C GLU A 181 -15.26 11.88 -5.72
N GLU A 182 -14.25 12.11 -6.56
CA GLU A 182 -14.21 13.18 -7.57
C GLU A 182 -15.29 13.05 -8.67
N TRP A 183 -15.87 11.87 -8.91
CA TRP A 183 -16.88 11.67 -9.97
C TRP A 183 -18.34 11.76 -9.49
N ARG A 184 -18.61 11.71 -8.18
CA ARG A 184 -19.98 11.79 -7.63
C ARG A 184 -20.61 13.17 -7.84
N SER A 185 -19.82 14.24 -7.78
CA SER A 185 -20.27 15.62 -7.96
C SER A 185 -20.69 15.93 -9.41
N THR A 186 -20.02 15.31 -10.39
CA THR A 186 -20.26 15.63 -11.81
C THR A 186 -21.54 15.00 -12.33
N THR A 187 -21.84 13.75 -11.96
CA THR A 187 -23.05 13.04 -12.43
C THR A 187 -24.35 13.56 -11.80
N GLU A 188 -24.31 14.06 -10.56
CA GLU A 188 -25.48 14.67 -9.92
C GLU A 188 -25.74 16.10 -10.38
N GLN A 189 -24.70 16.90 -10.66
CA GLN A 189 -24.87 18.23 -11.24
C GLN A 189 -25.47 18.17 -12.65
N ASP A 190 -25.02 17.25 -13.50
CA ASP A 190 -25.55 17.14 -14.88
C ASP A 190 -27.03 16.69 -14.90
N ARG A 191 -27.44 15.82 -13.96
CA ARG A 191 -28.85 15.43 -13.82
C ARG A 191 -29.72 16.56 -13.31
N GLN A 192 -29.24 17.36 -12.35
CA GLN A 192 -29.99 18.51 -11.84
C GLN A 192 -30.09 19.63 -12.89
N GLN A 193 -29.05 19.86 -13.68
CA GLN A 193 -29.05 20.84 -14.77
C GLN A 193 -30.02 20.42 -15.90
N THR A 194 -30.05 19.12 -16.25
CA THR A 194 -30.96 18.58 -17.27
C THR A 194 -32.42 18.62 -16.81
N ALA A 195 -32.69 18.36 -15.53
CA ALA A 195 -34.02 18.47 -14.95
C ALA A 195 -34.52 19.92 -14.88
N MET A 196 -33.63 20.89 -14.60
CA MET A 196 -33.97 22.31 -14.56
C MET A 196 -34.30 22.87 -15.96
N ASN A 197 -33.61 22.39 -17.00
CA ASN A 197 -33.84 22.85 -18.39
C ASN A 197 -35.13 22.26 -19.00
N ALA A 198 -35.57 21.09 -18.53
CA ALA A 198 -36.83 20.47 -18.96
C ALA A 198 -38.07 21.17 -18.40
N SER A 199 -37.96 21.87 -17.26
CA SER A 199 -39.05 22.64 -16.65
C SER A 199 -39.29 24.02 -17.27
N ASP A 200 -38.36 24.53 -18.09
CA ASP A 200 -38.49 25.85 -18.75
C ASP A 200 -39.05 25.76 -20.19
N THR A 201 -39.40 24.56 -20.66
CA THR A 201 -39.92 24.35 -22.04
C THR A 201 -41.39 23.92 -22.09
N SER A 202 -42.21 24.32 -21.11
CA SER A 202 -43.67 24.11 -21.13
C SER A 202 -44.45 25.37 -20.77
#